data_AF-A0A2E7CID6-F1
#
_entry.id   AF-A0A2E7CID6-F1
#
_cell.length_a   1.000
_cell.length_b   1.000
_cell.length_c   1.000
_cell.angle_alpha   90.00
_cell.angle_beta   90.00
_cell.angle_gamma   90.00
#
_symmetry.space_group_name_H-M   'P 1'
#
loop_
_entity.id
_entity.type
_entity.pdbx_description
1 polymer ?
#
loop_
_entity_poly.entity_id
_entity_poly.type
_entity_poly.pdbx_seq_one_letter_code
_entity_poly.pdbx_strand_id
1 'polypeptide(L)'
;MSTFQTLEECPNCLIEAVLVETYNPALSSEAPISRCCPFCDFHEENGNLLNQGKQWSSVEDAADSIKKWALSEGEHNPEQFCQYNLGGISLQETAQRLHLKQPISSSFDLLQYLFSGMFHAPMSAPDIHIGSSQDSKPLTKNTRSSSSSFSKNQDIPIAARALASVMLADGQVLDIERRVLDNYLSHSGASPLKDSDIQSWLPIDLPIPKNPEQLLNAMMEVAFADEELDETEWRLIREYARHWSCDLKSLEAERKKRELPKQSKRTRIWRALKTLFFTETP
;
A
#
# COMPACT_ATOMS: atom_id res chain seq x y z
N MET A 1 10.42 21.97 4.15
CA MET A 1 9.05 22.19 3.62
C MET A 1 8.47 20.81 3.43
N SER A 2 7.38 20.47 4.10
CA SER A 2 6.78 19.13 3.99
C SER A 2 6.07 19.05 2.64
N THR A 3 6.54 18.21 1.74
CA THR A 3 5.85 17.88 0.50
C THR A 3 5.09 16.58 0.72
N PHE A 4 3.81 16.56 0.38
CA PHE A 4 3.02 15.33 0.38
C PHE A 4 3.14 14.67 -0.99
N GLN A 5 3.16 13.33 -1.01
CA GLN A 5 3.25 12.53 -2.23
C GLN A 5 2.06 11.56 -2.32
N THR A 6 1.35 11.57 -3.44
CA THR A 6 0.38 10.51 -3.80
C THR A 6 0.93 9.68 -4.94
N LEU A 7 0.48 8.42 -5.03
CA LEU A 7 0.76 7.57 -6.19
C LEU A 7 -0.52 7.31 -6.98
N GLU A 8 -0.55 7.83 -8.20
CA GLU A 8 -1.66 7.70 -9.14
C GLU A 8 -1.32 6.74 -10.28
N GLU A 9 -2.35 6.34 -11.05
CA GLU A 9 -2.12 5.69 -12.34
C GLU A 9 -1.39 6.67 -13.27
N CYS A 10 -0.29 6.21 -13.88
CA CYS A 10 0.42 7.06 -14.83
C CYS A 10 -0.36 7.14 -16.15
N PRO A 11 -0.71 8.35 -16.65
CA PRO A 11 -1.51 8.50 -17.86
C PRO A 11 -0.81 8.00 -19.13
N ASN A 12 0.52 7.85 -19.09
CA ASN A 12 1.28 7.34 -20.23
C ASN A 12 1.44 5.80 -20.22
N CYS A 13 1.87 5.21 -19.11
CA CYS A 13 2.15 3.78 -19.06
C CYS A 13 1.02 2.93 -18.47
N LEU A 14 -0.02 3.56 -17.89
CA LEU A 14 -1.18 2.93 -17.26
C LEU A 14 -0.81 1.88 -16.21
N ILE A 15 0.38 2.01 -15.62
CA ILE A 15 0.72 1.25 -14.42
C ILE A 15 0.07 2.00 -13.26
N GLU A 16 -0.75 1.28 -12.50
CA GLU A 16 -1.36 1.80 -11.30
C GLU A 16 -0.26 2.26 -10.34
N ALA A 17 -0.47 3.42 -9.73
CA ALA A 17 0.33 3.89 -8.61
C ALA A 17 1.86 3.92 -8.83
N VAL A 18 2.26 4.36 -10.01
CA VAL A 18 3.67 4.66 -10.32
C VAL A 18 3.86 6.17 -10.48
N LEU A 19 2.79 6.96 -10.64
CA LEU A 19 2.89 8.40 -10.83
C LEU A 19 2.97 9.12 -9.49
N VAL A 20 4.11 9.71 -9.20
CA VAL A 20 4.35 10.50 -7.99
C VAL A 20 3.82 11.91 -8.20
N GLU A 21 2.75 12.27 -7.50
CA GLU A 21 2.27 13.66 -7.47
C GLU A 21 2.82 14.35 -6.22
N THR A 22 3.38 15.56 -6.38
CA THR A 22 3.93 16.35 -5.28
C THR A 22 3.05 17.57 -5.04
N TYR A 23 2.74 17.85 -3.77
CA TYR A 23 1.94 19.01 -3.37
C TYR A 23 2.74 19.98 -2.50
N ASN A 24 2.45 21.26 -2.65
CA ASN A 24 2.95 22.31 -1.76
C ASN A 24 1.84 22.70 -0.77
N PRO A 25 1.93 22.33 0.52
CA PRO A 25 0.86 22.61 1.49
C PRO A 25 0.67 24.11 1.75
N ALA A 26 1.63 24.96 1.39
CA ALA A 26 1.48 26.40 1.50
C ALA A 26 0.57 26.99 0.41
N LEU A 27 0.39 26.27 -0.70
CA LEU A 27 -0.55 26.63 -1.75
C LEU A 27 -1.85 25.89 -1.45
N SER A 28 -2.92 26.64 -1.17
CA SER A 28 -4.26 26.07 -0.93
C SER A 28 -4.91 25.47 -2.18
N SER A 29 -4.11 25.10 -3.19
CA SER A 29 -4.60 24.49 -4.42
C SER A 29 -4.65 22.97 -4.27
N GLU A 30 -5.76 22.38 -4.67
CA GLU A 30 -5.91 20.93 -4.81
C GLU A 30 -5.06 20.35 -5.97
N ALA A 31 -4.43 21.20 -6.78
CA ALA A 31 -3.60 20.76 -7.90
C ALA A 31 -2.16 20.40 -7.45
N PRO A 32 -1.60 19.28 -7.96
CA PRO A 32 -0.21 18.95 -7.70
C PRO A 32 0.73 19.94 -8.40
N ILE A 33 1.85 20.26 -7.75
CA ILE A 33 2.90 21.11 -8.33
C ILE A 33 3.76 20.33 -9.34
N SER A 34 3.87 19.01 -9.18
CA SER A 34 4.66 18.14 -10.05
C SER A 34 4.05 16.75 -10.10
N ARG A 35 4.13 16.08 -11.24
CA ARG A 35 3.69 14.69 -11.45
C ARG A 35 4.76 13.95 -12.23
N CYS A 36 5.38 12.93 -11.65
CA CYS A 36 6.53 12.22 -12.23
C CYS A 36 6.35 10.71 -12.19
N CYS A 37 6.55 10.03 -13.33
CA CYS A 37 6.59 8.57 -13.38
C CYS A 37 8.05 8.08 -13.49
N PRO A 38 8.60 7.38 -12.48
CA PRO A 38 9.97 6.87 -12.50
C PRO A 38 10.18 5.74 -13.53
N PHE A 39 9.12 5.09 -13.98
CA PHE A 39 9.22 4.02 -14.96
C PHE A 39 9.32 4.52 -16.40
N CYS A 40 8.41 5.41 -16.79
CA CYS A 40 8.31 5.86 -18.18
C CYS A 40 8.79 7.30 -18.40
N ASP A 41 9.31 7.96 -17.38
CA ASP A 41 9.79 9.35 -17.42
C ASP A 41 8.70 10.39 -17.79
N PHE A 42 7.41 10.06 -17.62
CA PHE A 42 6.34 11.06 -17.72
C PHE A 42 6.56 12.16 -16.68
N HIS A 43 6.45 13.42 -17.09
CA HIS A 43 6.69 14.57 -16.20
C HIS A 43 5.78 15.75 -16.58
N GLU A 44 5.03 16.23 -15.60
CA GLU A 44 4.21 17.44 -15.67
C GLU A 44 4.52 18.34 -14.48
N GLU A 45 4.67 19.65 -14.69
CA GLU A 45 4.96 20.63 -13.63
C GLU A 45 4.01 21.83 -13.74
N ASN A 46 3.30 22.12 -12.64
CA ASN A 46 2.28 23.18 -12.57
C ASN A 46 1.27 23.14 -13.75
N GLY A 47 0.82 21.93 -14.12
CA GLY A 47 -0.09 21.71 -15.25
C GLY A 47 0.57 21.74 -16.63
N ASN A 48 1.88 22.00 -16.73
CA ASN A 48 2.60 22.03 -18.00
C ASN A 48 3.27 20.67 -18.23
N LEU A 49 2.92 20.01 -19.33
CA LEU A 49 3.55 18.74 -19.71
C LEU A 49 4.99 18.98 -20.19
N LEU A 50 5.96 18.52 -19.41
CA LEU A 50 7.39 18.63 -19.72
C LEU A 50 7.91 17.42 -20.48
N ASN A 51 7.41 16.22 -20.16
CA ASN A 51 7.74 14.98 -20.84
C ASN A 51 6.50 14.06 -20.94
N GLN A 52 6.18 13.62 -22.15
CA GLN A 52 5.09 12.66 -22.42
C GLN A 52 5.39 11.25 -21.89
N GLY A 53 6.64 10.97 -21.57
CA GLY A 53 7.14 9.66 -21.20
C GLY A 53 7.38 8.76 -22.41
N LYS A 54 8.05 7.64 -22.16
CA LYS A 54 8.47 6.67 -23.17
C LYS A 54 7.26 6.05 -23.89
N GLN A 55 7.40 5.91 -25.20
CA GLN A 55 6.52 5.13 -26.05
C GLN A 55 7.26 3.87 -26.51
N TRP A 56 6.63 2.71 -26.38
CA TRP A 56 7.25 1.42 -26.74
C TRP A 56 6.82 1.00 -28.14
N SER A 57 7.78 0.99 -29.07
CA SER A 57 7.53 0.60 -30.46
C SER A 57 7.26 -0.89 -30.64
N SER A 58 7.66 -1.72 -29.67
CA SER A 58 7.41 -3.16 -29.68
C SER A 58 7.34 -3.74 -28.26
N VAL A 59 6.90 -5.00 -28.16
CA VAL A 59 6.86 -5.76 -26.90
C VAL A 59 8.27 -5.95 -26.33
N GLU A 60 9.28 -6.13 -27.18
CA GLU A 60 10.67 -6.32 -26.75
C GLU A 60 11.24 -5.05 -26.11
N ASP A 61 10.97 -3.87 -26.69
CA ASP A 61 11.38 -2.58 -26.09
C ASP A 61 10.68 -2.31 -24.76
N ALA A 62 9.41 -2.71 -24.63
CA ALA A 62 8.69 -2.68 -23.35
C ALA A 62 9.32 -3.61 -22.31
N ALA A 63 9.63 -4.86 -22.70
CA ALA A 63 10.30 -5.82 -21.83
C ALA A 63 11.67 -5.32 -21.38
N ASP A 64 12.46 -4.71 -22.26
CA ASP A 64 13.76 -4.15 -21.92
C ASP A 64 13.67 -2.95 -20.96
N SER A 65 12.58 -2.18 -21.04
CA SER A 65 12.32 -1.10 -20.08
C SER A 65 11.99 -1.65 -18.70
N ILE A 66 11.17 -2.71 -18.63
CA ILE A 66 10.86 -3.40 -17.36
C ILE A 66 12.14 -4.00 -16.76
N LYS A 67 13.01 -4.62 -17.55
CA LYS A 67 14.29 -5.16 -17.07
C LYS A 67 15.18 -4.08 -16.46
N LYS A 68 15.28 -2.91 -17.11
CA LYS A 68 16.05 -1.77 -16.59
C LYS A 68 15.48 -1.26 -15.28
N TRP A 69 14.15 -1.20 -15.19
CA TRP A 69 13.47 -0.77 -13.97
C TRP A 69 13.64 -1.78 -12.84
N ALA A 70 13.41 -3.07 -13.08
CA ALA A 70 13.66 -4.13 -12.11
C ALA A 70 15.10 -4.04 -11.56
N LEU A 71 16.08 -3.83 -12.46
CA LEU A 71 17.47 -3.65 -12.06
C LEU A 71 17.73 -2.39 -11.22
N SER A 72 17.07 -1.26 -11.52
CA SER A 72 17.21 -0.05 -10.70
C SER A 72 16.59 -0.20 -9.31
N GLU A 73 15.59 -1.06 -9.17
CA GLU A 73 14.98 -1.45 -7.89
C GLU A 73 15.76 -2.58 -7.18
N GLY A 74 16.87 -3.06 -7.76
CA GLY A 74 17.70 -4.12 -7.19
C GLY A 74 17.21 -5.55 -7.42
N GLU A 75 16.18 -5.76 -8.24
CA GLU A 75 15.69 -7.08 -8.64
C GLU A 75 16.35 -7.51 -9.96
N HIS A 76 17.16 -8.57 -9.91
CA HIS A 76 17.87 -9.10 -11.07
C HIS A 76 17.01 -10.04 -11.92
N ASN A 77 15.90 -10.54 -11.39
CA ASN A 77 14.97 -11.42 -12.08
C ASN A 77 13.70 -10.65 -12.49
N PRO A 78 13.59 -10.21 -13.75
CA PRO A 78 12.46 -9.38 -14.21
C PRO A 78 11.11 -10.12 -14.18
N GLU A 79 11.09 -11.44 -14.37
CA GLU A 79 9.87 -12.24 -14.18
C GLU A 79 9.36 -12.15 -12.73
N GLN A 80 10.27 -12.27 -11.77
CA GLN A 80 9.94 -12.16 -10.35
C GLN A 80 9.50 -10.74 -9.99
N PHE A 81 10.15 -9.72 -10.55
CA PHE A 81 9.75 -8.33 -10.41
C PHE A 81 8.29 -8.11 -10.84
N CYS A 82 7.91 -8.57 -12.04
CA CYS A 82 6.54 -8.46 -12.53
C CYS A 82 5.54 -9.22 -11.65
N GLN A 83 5.88 -10.42 -11.21
CA GLN A 83 5.00 -11.22 -10.34
C GLN A 83 4.74 -10.53 -9.00
N TYR A 84 5.76 -9.90 -8.42
CA TYR A 84 5.63 -9.28 -7.09
C TYR A 84 5.14 -7.85 -7.12
N ASN A 85 5.40 -7.09 -8.18
CA ASN A 85 5.15 -5.65 -8.23
C ASN A 85 4.09 -5.24 -9.25
N LEU A 86 3.80 -6.06 -10.26
CA LEU A 86 2.95 -5.68 -11.39
C LEU A 86 1.75 -6.63 -11.53
N GLY A 87 1.08 -6.90 -10.41
CA GLY A 87 -0.21 -7.60 -10.43
C GLY A 87 -0.13 -9.11 -10.68
N GLY A 88 1.02 -9.74 -10.42
CA GLY A 88 1.16 -11.19 -10.51
C GLY A 88 1.30 -11.74 -11.93
N ILE A 89 1.45 -10.89 -12.94
CA ILE A 89 1.58 -11.30 -14.35
C ILE A 89 3.05 -11.50 -14.76
N SER A 90 3.27 -12.17 -15.89
CA SER A 90 4.61 -12.43 -16.41
C SER A 90 5.23 -11.16 -17.03
N LEU A 91 6.56 -11.18 -17.23
CA LEU A 91 7.26 -10.13 -17.98
C LEU A 91 6.68 -9.92 -19.38
N GLN A 92 6.41 -11.02 -20.08
CA GLN A 92 5.87 -10.99 -21.44
C GLN A 92 4.47 -10.36 -21.49
N GLU A 93 3.57 -10.76 -20.58
CA GLU A 93 2.21 -10.19 -20.48
C GLU A 93 2.28 -8.71 -20.11
N THR A 94 3.14 -8.34 -19.15
CA THR A 94 3.35 -6.95 -18.75
C THR A 94 3.83 -6.09 -19.92
N ALA A 95 4.84 -6.57 -20.65
CA ALA A 95 5.38 -5.89 -21.83
C ALA A 95 4.34 -5.75 -22.95
N GLN A 96 3.52 -6.79 -23.16
CA GLN A 96 2.44 -6.75 -24.13
C GLN A 96 1.39 -5.70 -23.76
N ARG A 97 1.00 -5.61 -22.48
CA ARG A 97 0.06 -4.58 -22.00
C ARG A 97 0.62 -3.16 -22.16
N LEU A 98 1.89 -2.94 -21.83
CA LEU A 98 2.54 -1.64 -22.04
C LEU A 98 2.52 -1.22 -23.52
N HIS A 99 2.87 -2.14 -24.42
CA HIS A 99 2.86 -1.88 -25.86
C HIS A 99 1.45 -1.56 -26.37
N LEU A 100 0.43 -2.27 -25.86
CA LEU A 100 -0.97 -2.07 -26.22
C LEU A 100 -1.67 -0.96 -25.44
N LYS A 101 -0.96 -0.24 -24.56
CA LYS A 101 -1.52 0.76 -23.64
C LYS A 101 -2.74 0.23 -22.87
N GLN A 102 -2.57 -0.92 -22.24
CA GLN A 102 -3.56 -1.53 -21.36
C GLN A 102 -3.17 -1.33 -19.88
N PRO A 103 -4.16 -1.18 -18.98
CA PRO A 103 -3.89 -1.03 -17.55
C PRO A 103 -3.13 -2.22 -16.94
N ILE A 104 -2.20 -1.89 -16.05
CA ILE A 104 -1.38 -2.83 -15.29
C ILE A 104 -1.54 -2.50 -13.82
N SER A 105 -2.22 -3.38 -13.09
CA SER A 105 -2.29 -3.25 -11.64
C SER A 105 -0.91 -3.42 -11.02
N SER A 106 -0.62 -2.63 -9.99
CA SER A 106 0.67 -2.65 -9.33
C SER A 106 0.52 -2.76 -7.82
N SER A 107 1.48 -3.45 -7.24
CA SER A 107 1.79 -3.53 -5.82
C SER A 107 3.06 -2.75 -5.48
N PHE A 108 3.60 -1.99 -6.45
CA PHE A 108 4.83 -1.22 -6.29
C PHE A 108 4.78 -0.41 -5.01
N ASP A 109 5.83 -0.57 -4.22
CA ASP A 109 5.81 -0.35 -2.78
C ASP A 109 5.78 1.15 -2.46
N LEU A 110 4.55 1.65 -2.33
CA LEU A 110 4.25 2.98 -1.83
C LEU A 110 4.97 3.22 -0.49
N LEU A 111 5.11 2.20 0.36
CA LEU A 111 5.74 2.37 1.67
C LEU A 111 7.24 2.57 1.51
N GLN A 112 7.90 1.80 0.64
CA GLN A 112 9.32 2.06 0.37
C GLN A 112 9.52 3.47 -0.20
N TYR A 113 8.70 3.94 -1.15
CA TYR A 113 8.86 5.27 -1.74
C TYR A 113 8.47 6.43 -0.77
N LEU A 114 7.30 6.35 -0.12
CA LEU A 114 6.83 7.34 0.85
C LEU A 114 7.75 7.43 2.07
N PHE A 115 8.27 6.29 2.57
CA PHE A 115 9.15 6.30 3.75
C PHE A 115 10.63 6.51 3.42
N SER A 116 11.09 6.25 2.19
CA SER A 116 12.44 6.66 1.76
C SER A 116 12.63 8.17 1.89
N GLY A 117 11.59 8.95 1.59
CA GLY A 117 11.59 10.41 1.74
C GLY A 117 11.55 10.91 3.19
N MET A 118 11.05 10.10 4.13
CA MET A 118 11.05 10.46 5.56
C MET A 118 12.39 10.21 6.26
N PHE A 119 13.22 9.30 5.75
CA PHE A 119 14.49 8.92 6.39
C PHE A 119 15.76 9.35 5.62
N HIS A 120 15.64 9.90 4.42
CA HIS A 120 16.80 10.40 3.67
C HIS A 120 16.69 11.90 3.35
N ALA A 121 17.63 12.65 3.93
CA ALA A 121 17.98 14.03 3.61
C ALA A 121 18.17 14.22 2.08
N PRO A 122 18.00 15.45 1.54
CA PRO A 122 17.84 15.67 0.11
C PRO A 122 18.96 15.05 -0.71
N MET A 123 18.57 14.29 -1.74
CA MET A 123 19.48 13.82 -2.79
C MET A 123 20.13 15.04 -3.45
N SER A 124 21.30 15.42 -2.96
CA SER A 124 22.27 16.14 -3.76
C SER A 124 22.82 15.13 -4.76
N ALA A 125 22.75 15.47 -6.05
CA ALA A 125 23.33 14.68 -7.12
C ALA A 125 24.79 14.31 -6.76
N PRO A 126 25.20 13.04 -6.86
CA PRO A 126 26.58 12.68 -6.58
C PRO A 126 27.46 13.10 -7.75
N ASP A 127 28.40 14.00 -7.47
CA ASP A 127 29.63 14.12 -8.24
C ASP A 127 30.34 12.76 -8.22
N ILE A 128 30.44 12.15 -9.40
CA ILE A 128 31.10 10.86 -9.60
C ILE A 128 32.61 11.07 -9.46
N HIS A 129 33.13 10.85 -8.26
CA HIS A 129 34.54 10.57 -8.04
C HIS A 129 34.78 9.05 -8.05
N ILE A 130 35.42 8.59 -9.12
CA ILE A 130 35.90 7.21 -9.30
C ILE A 130 37.03 6.95 -8.30
N GLY A 131 36.79 6.06 -7.34
CA GLY A 131 37.77 5.58 -6.37
C GLY A 131 37.63 4.06 -6.17
N SER A 132 38.72 3.35 -6.41
CA SER A 132 38.84 1.89 -6.53
C SER A 132 38.91 1.14 -5.19
N SER A 133 38.31 -0.07 -5.17
CA SER A 133 38.64 -1.30 -4.42
C SER A 133 38.66 -1.31 -2.88
N GLN A 134 37.92 -2.24 -2.23
CA GLN A 134 38.42 -3.59 -1.85
C GLN A 134 37.38 -4.41 -1.04
N ASP A 135 37.33 -5.70 -1.37
CA ASP A 135 37.00 -6.89 -0.55
C ASP A 135 35.82 -6.90 0.43
N SER A 136 34.84 -7.77 0.15
CA SER A 136 33.95 -8.34 1.17
C SER A 136 33.59 -9.80 0.85
N LYS A 137 33.87 -10.68 1.81
CA LYS A 137 33.67 -12.14 1.78
C LYS A 137 32.19 -12.53 1.81
N PRO A 138 31.82 -13.71 1.27
CA PRO A 138 30.42 -14.15 1.20
C PRO A 138 29.89 -14.64 2.56
N LEU A 139 28.69 -14.18 2.94
CA LEU A 139 27.97 -14.67 4.12
C LEU A 139 27.47 -16.11 3.91
N THR A 140 27.79 -16.94 4.89
CA THR A 140 27.35 -18.33 5.05
C THR A 140 25.86 -18.44 5.32
N LYS A 141 25.20 -19.33 4.55
CA LYS A 141 23.79 -19.72 4.68
C LYS A 141 23.53 -20.39 6.04
N ASN A 142 22.62 -19.80 6.83
CA ASN A 142 22.15 -20.40 8.08
C ASN A 142 21.02 -21.40 7.81
N THR A 143 21.33 -22.67 8.05
CA THR A 143 20.40 -23.81 8.05
C THR A 143 19.48 -23.70 9.29
N ARG A 144 18.19 -23.45 9.09
CA ARG A 144 17.19 -23.46 10.17
C ARG A 144 16.81 -24.90 10.51
N SER A 145 17.31 -25.39 11.65
CA SER A 145 16.82 -26.60 12.30
C SER A 145 15.46 -26.38 12.93
N SER A 146 14.53 -27.25 12.58
CA SER A 146 13.17 -27.35 13.06
C SER A 146 13.12 -28.10 14.40
N SER A 147 12.67 -27.42 15.45
CA SER A 147 11.83 -28.01 16.51
C SER A 147 11.40 -26.94 17.51
N SER A 148 10.09 -26.77 17.70
CA SER A 148 9.43 -26.61 19.02
C SER A 148 7.98 -26.12 18.84
N SER A 149 7.04 -26.85 19.43
CA SER A 149 5.73 -26.40 19.94
C SER A 149 5.29 -24.95 19.60
N PHE A 150 4.48 -24.80 18.53
CA PHE A 150 3.90 -23.53 18.12
C PHE A 150 2.74 -23.14 19.05
N SER A 151 2.95 -22.09 19.85
CA SER A 151 1.97 -21.54 20.80
C SER A 151 0.94 -20.65 20.08
N LYS A 152 -0.27 -20.56 20.65
CA LYS A 152 -1.37 -19.68 20.19
C LYS A 152 -1.02 -18.17 20.20
N ASN A 153 0.15 -17.78 20.71
CA ASN A 153 0.56 -16.38 20.89
C ASN A 153 1.41 -15.80 19.74
N GLN A 154 1.80 -16.59 18.73
CA GLN A 154 2.63 -16.04 17.64
C GLN A 154 1.86 -15.12 16.68
N ASP A 155 0.53 -15.25 16.61
CA ASP A 155 -0.30 -14.44 15.70
C ASP A 155 -0.58 -13.03 16.25
N ILE A 156 -0.53 -12.86 17.57
CA ILE A 156 -0.80 -11.57 18.23
C ILE A 156 0.20 -10.49 17.79
N PRO A 157 1.53 -10.74 17.77
CA PRO A 157 2.48 -9.79 17.21
C PRO A 157 2.24 -9.46 15.74
N ILE A 158 1.74 -10.40 14.93
CA ILE A 158 1.48 -10.18 13.51
C ILE A 158 0.29 -9.22 13.35
N ALA A 159 -0.82 -9.53 14.04
CA ALA A 159 -2.03 -8.73 13.97
C ALA A 159 -1.80 -7.31 14.47
N ALA A 160 -1.11 -7.14 15.61
CA ALA A 160 -0.78 -5.83 16.15
C ALA A 160 -0.01 -4.96 15.14
N ARG A 161 0.99 -5.55 14.46
CA ARG A 161 1.83 -4.86 13.49
C ARG A 161 1.08 -4.51 12.21
N ALA A 162 0.29 -5.43 11.67
CA ALA A 162 -0.50 -5.17 10.48
C ALA A 162 -1.53 -4.05 10.72
N LEU A 163 -2.25 -4.09 11.86
CA LEU A 163 -3.21 -3.06 12.23
C LEU A 163 -2.56 -1.69 12.46
N ALA A 164 -1.41 -1.66 13.14
CA ALA A 164 -0.66 -0.43 13.34
C ALA A 164 -0.08 0.13 12.03
N SER A 165 0.24 -0.72 11.05
CA SER A 165 0.67 -0.26 9.72
C SER A 165 -0.46 0.47 8.99
N VAL A 166 -1.69 -0.03 9.10
CA VAL A 166 -2.89 0.62 8.52
C VAL A 166 -3.16 1.95 9.20
N MET A 167 -3.16 1.96 10.53
CA MET A 167 -3.32 3.19 11.32
C MET A 167 -2.28 4.27 11.02
N LEU A 168 -1.11 3.90 10.49
CA LEU A 168 -0.03 4.83 10.13
C LEU A 168 0.04 5.16 8.64
N ALA A 169 -0.88 4.64 7.82
CA ALA A 169 -0.75 4.70 6.37
C ALA A 169 -0.75 6.14 5.84
N ASP A 170 -1.50 7.05 6.47
CA ASP A 170 -1.57 8.48 6.14
C ASP A 170 -0.53 9.34 6.92
N GLY A 171 0.25 8.72 7.80
CA GLY A 171 1.25 9.38 8.65
C GLY A 171 0.70 10.05 9.91
N GLN A 172 -0.59 9.89 10.21
CA GLN A 172 -1.21 10.34 11.46
C GLN A 172 -1.67 9.13 12.27
N VAL A 173 -1.99 9.33 13.55
CA VAL A 173 -2.59 8.30 14.39
C VAL A 173 -3.74 8.95 15.12
N LEU A 174 -4.97 8.59 14.78
CA LEU A 174 -6.14 9.13 15.45
C LEU A 174 -6.45 8.36 16.73
N ASP A 175 -6.91 9.06 17.76
CA ASP A 175 -7.31 8.45 19.04
C ASP A 175 -8.40 7.37 18.87
N ILE A 176 -9.21 7.47 17.81
CA ILE A 176 -10.29 6.51 17.53
C ILE A 176 -9.73 5.20 16.95
N GLU A 177 -8.79 5.26 16.01
CA GLU A 177 -8.10 4.11 15.43
C GLU A 177 -7.27 3.39 16.49
N ARG A 178 -6.54 4.15 17.31
CA ARG A 178 -5.76 3.61 18.43
C ARG A 178 -6.65 2.82 19.39
N ARG A 179 -7.86 3.34 19.68
CA ARG A 179 -8.84 2.63 20.50
C ARG A 179 -9.33 1.34 19.84
N VAL A 180 -9.53 1.31 18.53
CA VAL A 180 -9.89 0.08 17.80
C VAL A 180 -8.78 -0.96 17.91
N LEU A 181 -7.53 -0.56 17.69
CA LEU A 181 -6.34 -1.41 17.86
C LEU A 181 -6.24 -1.96 19.30
N ASP A 182 -6.29 -1.10 20.30
CA ASP A 182 -6.17 -1.51 21.70
C ASP A 182 -7.30 -2.45 22.12
N ASN A 183 -8.52 -2.21 21.64
CA ASN A 183 -9.65 -3.11 21.85
C ASN A 183 -9.40 -4.47 21.21
N TYR A 184 -8.94 -4.52 19.96
CA TYR A 184 -8.62 -5.77 19.26
C TYR A 184 -7.58 -6.59 20.04
N LEU A 185 -6.51 -5.93 20.49
CA LEU A 185 -5.44 -6.55 21.29
C LEU A 185 -5.98 -7.09 22.61
N SER A 186 -6.77 -6.30 23.34
CA SER A 186 -7.38 -6.72 24.59
C SER A 186 -8.28 -7.96 24.42
N HIS A 187 -9.12 -8.00 23.38
CA HIS A 187 -9.99 -9.17 23.11
C HIS A 187 -9.17 -10.41 22.73
N SER A 188 -8.00 -10.22 22.14
CA SER A 188 -7.07 -11.29 21.78
C SER A 188 -6.17 -11.72 22.94
N GLY A 189 -6.31 -11.12 24.13
CA GLY A 189 -5.47 -11.39 25.30
C GLY A 189 -4.05 -10.81 25.21
N ALA A 190 -3.86 -9.85 24.31
CA ALA A 190 -2.60 -9.14 24.10
C ALA A 190 -2.51 -7.87 24.93
N SER A 191 -1.30 -7.46 25.28
CA SER A 191 -1.06 -6.12 25.84
C SER A 191 -1.16 -5.07 24.74
N PRO A 192 -1.65 -3.85 25.04
CA PRO A 192 -1.58 -2.71 24.13
C PRO A 192 -0.15 -2.46 23.63
N LEU A 193 -0.01 -1.98 22.40
CA LEU A 193 1.29 -1.54 21.89
C LEU A 193 1.73 -0.28 22.64
N LYS A 194 3.03 -0.20 22.94
CA LYS A 194 3.64 1.05 23.39
C LYS A 194 3.85 1.96 22.19
N ASP A 195 3.84 3.27 22.40
CA ASP A 195 4.04 4.22 21.31
C ASP A 195 5.39 4.05 20.61
N SER A 196 6.43 3.62 21.34
CA SER A 196 7.75 3.30 20.78
C SER A 196 7.75 2.09 19.85
N ASP A 197 6.72 1.24 19.95
CA ASP A 197 6.61 0.02 19.16
C ASP A 197 5.74 0.25 17.92
N ILE A 198 5.03 1.38 17.80
CA ILE A 198 4.17 1.73 16.66
C ILE A 198 5.05 2.25 15.51
N GLN A 199 5.08 1.49 14.42
CA GLN A 199 5.77 1.82 13.18
C GLN A 199 5.01 1.18 12.01
N SER A 200 5.40 1.45 10.78
CA SER A 200 4.85 0.75 9.62
C SER A 200 5.64 -0.54 9.36
N TRP A 201 4.95 -1.63 9.03
CA TRP A 201 5.55 -2.88 8.59
C TRP A 201 5.05 -3.24 7.20
N LEU A 202 5.94 -3.76 6.36
CA LEU A 202 5.55 -4.24 5.04
C LEU A 202 4.89 -5.62 5.16
N PRO A 203 4.00 -5.99 4.22
CA PRO A 203 3.46 -7.34 4.15
C PRO A 203 4.53 -8.43 4.19
N ILE A 204 5.64 -8.24 3.47
CA ILE A 204 6.75 -9.21 3.38
C ILE A 204 7.54 -9.35 4.68
N ASP A 205 7.49 -8.36 5.58
CA ASP A 205 8.15 -8.41 6.89
C ASP A 205 7.38 -9.24 7.91
N LEU A 206 6.10 -9.51 7.62
CA LEU A 206 5.20 -10.22 8.52
C LEU A 206 4.92 -11.64 8.01
N PRO A 207 5.04 -12.67 8.86
CA PRO A 207 4.61 -14.00 8.48
C PRO A 207 3.10 -14.01 8.19
N ILE A 208 2.68 -14.91 7.30
CA ILE A 208 1.26 -15.09 6.97
C ILE A 208 0.52 -15.55 8.25
N PRO A 209 -0.49 -14.80 8.73
CA PRO A 209 -1.25 -15.17 9.92
C PRO A 209 -2.10 -16.41 9.66
N LYS A 210 -2.50 -17.13 10.72
CA LYS A 210 -3.35 -18.33 10.57
C LYS A 210 -4.71 -18.05 9.91
N ASN A 211 -5.29 -16.88 10.18
CA ASN A 211 -6.59 -16.46 9.66
C ASN A 211 -6.45 -15.07 8.97
N PRO A 212 -5.86 -14.99 7.77
CA PRO A 212 -5.57 -13.71 7.12
C PRO A 212 -6.83 -12.91 6.80
N GLU A 213 -7.92 -13.56 6.37
CA GLU A 213 -9.20 -12.89 6.10
C GLU A 213 -9.78 -12.20 7.33
N GLN A 214 -9.67 -12.83 8.51
CA GLN A 214 -10.14 -12.24 9.76
C GLN A 214 -9.30 -11.01 10.14
N LEU A 215 -7.98 -11.06 9.91
CA LEU A 215 -7.10 -9.92 10.16
C LEU A 215 -7.34 -8.78 9.15
N LEU A 216 -7.54 -9.07 7.87
CA LEU A 216 -7.90 -8.07 6.87
C LEU A 216 -9.22 -7.38 7.21
N ASN A 217 -10.21 -8.10 7.76
CA ASN A 217 -11.45 -7.51 8.25
C ASN A 217 -11.21 -6.56 9.43
N ALA A 218 -10.31 -6.90 10.35
CA ALA A 218 -9.92 -6.02 11.45
C ALA A 218 -9.13 -4.80 10.96
N MET A 219 -8.28 -4.97 9.94
CA MET A 219 -7.60 -3.85 9.28
C MET A 219 -8.60 -2.88 8.64
N MET A 220 -9.64 -3.38 7.97
CA MET A 220 -10.75 -2.54 7.53
C MET A 220 -11.54 -1.92 8.70
N GLU A 221 -11.58 -2.51 9.89
CA GLU A 221 -12.23 -1.86 11.04
C GLU A 221 -11.43 -0.67 11.57
N VAL A 222 -10.09 -0.77 11.53
CA VAL A 222 -9.20 0.34 11.84
C VAL A 222 -9.35 1.44 10.80
N ALA A 223 -9.25 1.11 9.52
CA ALA A 223 -9.34 2.07 8.41
C ALA A 223 -10.74 2.67 8.16
N PHE A 224 -11.76 2.25 8.91
CA PHE A 224 -13.11 2.85 8.87
C PHE A 224 -13.49 3.46 10.23
N ALA A 225 -12.52 3.62 11.13
CA ALA A 225 -12.80 4.03 12.51
C ALA A 225 -13.36 5.46 12.59
N ASP A 226 -13.00 6.31 11.64
CA ASP A 226 -13.45 7.71 11.51
C ASP A 226 -14.61 7.90 10.51
N GLU A 227 -15.21 6.80 10.03
CA GLU A 227 -16.29 6.75 9.02
C GLU A 227 -15.87 7.06 7.57
N GLU A 228 -14.60 7.33 7.32
CA GLU A 228 -14.02 7.46 5.98
C GLU A 228 -13.01 6.32 5.76
N LEU A 229 -12.65 6.03 4.51
CA LEU A 229 -11.60 5.06 4.18
C LEU A 229 -10.68 5.75 3.19
N ASP A 230 -9.46 6.05 3.61
CA ASP A 230 -8.49 6.65 2.71
C ASP A 230 -8.00 5.61 1.70
N GLU A 231 -7.74 6.03 0.45
CA GLU A 231 -7.23 5.13 -0.59
C GLU A 231 -5.84 4.56 -0.24
N THR A 232 -5.05 5.27 0.58
CA THR A 232 -3.76 4.85 1.10
C THR A 232 -3.89 3.66 2.05
N GLU A 233 -4.79 3.73 3.03
CA GLU A 233 -5.08 2.63 3.95
C GLU A 233 -5.66 1.44 3.20
N TRP A 234 -6.64 1.69 2.30
CA TRP A 234 -7.25 0.65 1.51
C TRP A 234 -6.24 -0.10 0.64
N ARG A 235 -5.32 0.65 0.02
CA ARG A 235 -4.27 0.05 -0.78
C ARG A 235 -3.35 -0.81 0.08
N LEU A 236 -2.95 -0.35 1.26
CA LEU A 236 -2.14 -1.15 2.17
C LEU A 236 -2.86 -2.47 2.53
N ILE A 237 -4.16 -2.41 2.82
CA ILE A 237 -4.99 -3.60 3.07
C ILE A 237 -4.96 -4.56 1.86
N ARG A 238 -5.06 -4.04 0.63
CA ARG A 238 -4.93 -4.85 -0.60
C ARG A 238 -3.57 -5.52 -0.73
N GLU A 239 -2.47 -4.83 -0.37
CA GLU A 239 -1.13 -5.44 -0.43
C GLU A 239 -0.96 -6.57 0.56
N TYR A 240 -1.45 -6.39 1.80
CA TYR A 240 -1.51 -7.47 2.77
C TYR A 240 -2.34 -8.65 2.26
N ALA A 241 -3.49 -8.38 1.62
CA ALA A 241 -4.32 -9.42 1.03
C ALA A 241 -3.62 -10.19 -0.10
N ARG A 242 -2.91 -9.49 -1.00
CA ARG A 242 -2.10 -10.13 -2.05
C ARG A 242 -1.01 -11.00 -1.46
N HIS A 243 -0.24 -10.46 -0.51
CA HIS A 243 0.86 -11.18 0.12
C HIS A 243 0.37 -12.44 0.85
N TRP A 244 -0.77 -12.35 1.52
CA TRP A 244 -1.39 -13.49 2.22
C TRP A 244 -2.25 -14.38 1.32
N SER A 245 -2.25 -14.15 0.00
CA SER A 245 -3.00 -14.93 -0.99
C SER A 245 -4.51 -14.96 -0.75
N CYS A 246 -5.08 -13.86 -0.24
CA CYS A 246 -6.53 -13.68 -0.07
C CYS A 246 -7.20 -13.21 -1.37
N ASP A 247 -8.47 -13.58 -1.57
CA ASP A 247 -9.23 -13.17 -2.75
C ASP A 247 -9.61 -11.67 -2.69
N LEU A 248 -9.03 -10.89 -3.60
CA LEU A 248 -9.29 -9.45 -3.70
C LEU A 248 -10.74 -9.13 -4.07
N LYS A 249 -11.42 -9.98 -4.84
CA LYS A 249 -12.83 -9.74 -5.22
C LYS A 249 -13.74 -9.80 -4.00
N SER A 250 -13.52 -10.79 -3.14
CA SER A 250 -14.23 -10.90 -1.86
C SER A 250 -13.93 -9.72 -0.94
N LEU A 251 -12.67 -9.27 -0.89
CA LEU A 251 -12.26 -8.10 -0.10
C LEU A 251 -12.93 -6.80 -0.59
N GLU A 252 -12.94 -6.55 -1.90
CA GLU A 252 -13.62 -5.39 -2.50
C GLU A 252 -15.13 -5.41 -2.25
N ALA A 253 -15.75 -6.59 -2.34
CA ALA A 253 -17.16 -6.73 -2.01
C ALA A 253 -17.45 -6.37 -0.55
N GLU A 254 -16.54 -6.70 0.36
CA GLU A 254 -16.64 -6.34 1.78
C GLU A 254 -16.44 -4.84 2.03
N ARG A 255 -15.46 -4.20 1.37
CA ARG A 255 -15.31 -2.73 1.35
C ARG A 255 -16.61 -2.06 0.93
N LYS A 256 -17.17 -2.46 -0.21
CA LYS A 256 -18.43 -1.88 -0.74
C LYS A 256 -19.59 -2.03 0.25
N LYS A 257 -19.70 -3.18 0.95
CA LYS A 257 -20.73 -3.36 1.98
C LYS A 257 -20.58 -2.39 3.16
N ARG A 258 -19.35 -2.00 3.51
CA ARG A 258 -19.05 -1.06 4.60
C ARG A 258 -19.25 0.40 4.19
N GLU A 259 -18.93 0.74 2.94
CA GLU A 259 -19.19 2.05 2.33
C GLU A 259 -20.67 2.34 2.14
N LEU A 260 -21.50 1.31 1.93
CA LEU A 260 -22.95 1.50 1.86
C LEU A 260 -23.40 2.22 3.15
N PRO A 261 -24.08 3.39 3.03
CA PRO A 261 -24.40 4.20 4.17
C PRO A 261 -25.13 3.34 5.19
N LYS A 262 -24.48 3.08 6.34
CA LYS A 262 -25.12 2.41 7.46
C LYS A 262 -26.40 3.18 7.70
N GLN A 263 -27.55 2.55 7.47
CA GLN A 263 -28.87 3.18 7.62
C GLN A 263 -28.81 4.07 8.85
N SER A 264 -28.84 5.39 8.61
CA SER A 264 -28.34 6.36 9.58
C SER A 264 -28.93 6.08 10.96
N LYS A 265 -28.21 6.42 12.05
CA LYS A 265 -28.81 6.41 13.40
C LYS A 265 -30.19 7.08 13.38
N ARG A 266 -30.36 8.14 12.56
CA ARG A 266 -31.66 8.75 12.26
C ARG A 266 -32.66 7.80 11.62
N THR A 267 -32.33 7.02 10.60
CA THR A 267 -33.24 6.03 9.97
C THR A 267 -33.64 4.92 10.95
N ARG A 268 -32.75 4.49 11.86
CA ARG A 268 -33.08 3.56 12.95
C ARG A 268 -34.01 4.20 13.98
N ILE A 269 -33.71 5.43 14.43
CA ILE A 269 -34.55 6.21 15.33
C ILE A 269 -35.92 6.48 14.69
N TRP A 270 -35.95 6.83 13.40
CA TRP A 270 -37.19 7.11 12.67
C TRP A 270 -38.04 5.86 12.51
N ARG A 271 -37.45 4.69 12.23
CA ARG A 271 -38.20 3.41 12.27
C ARG A 271 -38.73 3.11 13.67
N ALA A 272 -37.92 3.26 14.71
CA ALA A 272 -38.34 3.03 16.08
C ALA A 272 -39.49 3.97 16.50
N LEU A 273 -39.41 5.26 16.13
CA LEU A 273 -40.50 6.22 16.31
C LEU A 273 -41.74 5.84 15.49
N LYS A 274 -41.57 5.39 14.24
CA LYS A 274 -42.70 4.98 13.41
C LYS A 274 -43.45 3.78 14.01
N THR A 275 -42.72 2.84 14.60
CA THR A 275 -43.30 1.69 15.32
C THR A 275 -43.98 2.08 16.64
N LEU A 276 -43.50 3.13 17.32
CA LEU A 276 -44.09 3.60 18.58
C LEU A 276 -45.34 4.47 18.38
N PHE A 277 -45.44 5.21 17.28
CA PHE A 277 -46.52 6.19 17.06
C PHE A 277 -47.55 5.78 16.01
N PHE A 278 -47.30 4.73 15.21
CA PHE A 278 -48.19 4.32 14.13
C PHE A 278 -48.52 2.81 14.15
N THR A 279 -48.52 2.17 15.32
CA THR A 279 -49.26 0.91 15.46
C THR A 279 -50.74 1.21 15.32
N GLU A 280 -51.27 1.03 14.12
CA GLU A 280 -52.69 0.92 13.87
C GLU A 280 -53.21 -0.27 14.71
N THR A 281 -53.99 0.04 15.74
CA THR A 281 -54.84 -0.95 16.40
C THR A 281 -55.77 -1.56 15.35
N PRO A 282 -55.91 -2.90 15.31
CA PRO A 282 -56.73 -3.61 14.33
C PRO A 282 -58.21 -3.24 14.40
#